data_AF-A0A7W5E900-F1
#
_entry.id   AF-A0A7W5E900-F1
#
_cell.length_a   1.000
_cell.length_b   1.000
_cell.length_c   1.000
_cell.angle_alpha   90.00
_cell.angle_beta   90.00
_cell.angle_gamma   90.00
#
_symmetry.space_group_name_H-M   'P 1'
#
loop_
_entity.id
_entity.type
_entity.pdbx_description
1 polymer ?
#
loop_
_entity_poly.entity_id
_entity_poly.type
_entity_poly.pdbx_seq_one_letter_code
_entity_poly.pdbx_strand_id
1 'polypeptide(L)'
;MNAIRFPRRFLLSLAVSLAVSSISPAARAQAPTNVPSLPSLGDTSREALSPIIERKLGEEIMRDIRFNRDYLDDPPIIDYLNNLGNTLVTARPGARGEANYDYFFFAVRDPMLNAFALPGGFIGVHSALLLAAQSESELASVLSHEIGHVAQRHIARQLGEQKTDALIPLAAMVLAALVAKDSPDAAMGVMMGGQGVAIQRQLNFGREAEREADRVGFQIMGAAGYETSGMVAFFQRMQNATKMYDTSMPWLMSHPLTTERIADIQARIREAPYRQRVDALDFFLVRSRARVLQDQSTKGYAQSEEFFRNQMAQQSRHEIAAGQYGMAFLALQRDDYKGAQSWLDKARVTVERPPAPGAFSSPLPKGIAESVLAYTSLEIKVDQEKNPEVLAQAIVEGEQAHARYPLSRGIAWQYADALIKGGKPEQAERFLRDQIQQYRSEPELQDLLAQAYSKMGKIALQHIALAESYALLGGTMAALDQLQLARKSSDASFYEQAVIDAREREWQAKRREAMGEKGKDKDFGSASFRVSAGTTGAGSGAGAGTGTGAAKDDPFGRNGNKAERDCADVTRPAWEPSGSRSDPLQRRDPFSATARNCR
;
A
#
# COMPACT_ATOMS: atom_id res chain seq x y z
N MET A 1 -56.41 47.43 62.62
CA MET A 1 -56.40 47.00 64.03
C MET A 1 -55.16 46.13 64.25
N ASN A 2 -54.43 46.32 65.36
CA ASN A 2 -53.22 45.59 65.83
C ASN A 2 -52.12 45.31 64.77
N ALA A 3 -51.11 46.16 64.54
CA ALA A 3 -49.93 46.49 65.40
C ALA A 3 -48.99 45.26 65.60
N ILE A 4 -47.65 45.34 65.55
CA ILE A 4 -46.71 46.27 66.21
C ILE A 4 -45.36 46.45 65.43
N ARG A 5 -45.00 47.71 65.14
CA ARG A 5 -43.73 48.49 65.21
C ARG A 5 -42.29 47.88 65.11
N PHE A 6 -41.50 48.47 64.18
CA PHE A 6 -40.10 49.02 64.21
C PHE A 6 -39.25 48.96 65.50
N PRO A 7 -37.88 48.90 65.44
CA PRO A 7 -36.96 49.92 64.83
C PRO A 7 -35.77 49.34 64.02
N ARG A 8 -34.79 50.04 63.43
CA ARG A 8 -34.41 51.44 63.04
C ARG A 8 -32.88 51.60 63.30
N ARG A 9 -32.16 52.24 62.36
CA ARG A 9 -30.69 52.30 62.22
C ARG A 9 -29.93 52.99 63.37
N PHE A 10 -28.70 52.51 63.64
CA PHE A 10 -27.50 53.16 64.21
C PHE A 10 -26.31 52.23 63.83
N LEU A 11 -25.07 52.62 63.47
CA LEU A 11 -24.23 53.78 63.81
C LEU A 11 -23.47 54.38 62.59
N LEU A 12 -22.88 55.56 62.80
CA LEU A 12 -22.04 56.34 61.87
C LEU A 12 -20.53 56.17 62.14
N SER A 13 -19.69 56.72 61.25
CA SER A 13 -18.24 57.04 61.42
C SER A 13 -17.28 55.84 61.52
N LEU A 14 -16.00 55.91 61.14
CA LEU A 14 -15.07 56.94 60.63
C LEU A 14 -14.06 56.16 59.71
N ALA A 15 -13.34 56.66 58.70
CA ALA A 15 -12.64 57.94 58.54
C ALA A 15 -12.35 58.30 57.06
N VAL A 16 -11.87 59.52 56.84
CA VAL A 16 -11.67 60.19 55.53
C VAL A 16 -10.20 60.59 55.35
N SER A 17 -9.78 60.88 54.10
CA SER A 17 -8.56 61.62 53.66
C SER A 17 -7.35 60.72 53.31
N LEU A 18 -6.53 60.94 52.26
CA LEU A 18 -6.39 61.99 51.23
C LEU A 18 -6.25 61.34 49.81
N ALA A 19 -5.89 62.03 48.71
CA ALA A 19 -6.52 63.14 47.98
C ALA A 19 -5.65 63.53 46.75
N VAL A 20 -6.25 64.04 45.64
CA VAL A 20 -5.58 64.64 44.43
C VAL A 20 -4.70 63.62 43.61
N SER A 21 -4.63 63.56 42.28
CA SER A 21 -4.85 64.57 41.23
C SER A 21 -5.24 64.01 39.84
N SER A 22 -6.20 64.69 39.21
CA SER A 22 -6.25 65.16 37.81
C SER A 22 -5.55 64.44 36.63
N ILE A 23 -6.38 64.03 35.66
CA ILE A 23 -6.28 64.28 34.18
C ILE A 23 -5.07 63.69 33.40
N SER A 24 -5.36 62.67 32.56
CA SER A 24 -5.08 62.68 31.10
C SER A 24 -5.76 61.48 30.40
N PRO A 25 -6.30 61.63 29.17
CA PRO A 25 -6.96 60.54 28.44
C PRO A 25 -6.04 59.79 27.46
N ALA A 26 -6.51 58.61 27.05
CA ALA A 26 -6.14 57.88 25.83
C ALA A 26 -4.72 57.29 25.69
N ALA A 27 -4.55 56.07 26.22
CA ALA A 27 -3.78 55.03 25.53
C ALA A 27 -4.63 53.76 25.46
N ARG A 28 -4.97 53.30 24.24
CA ARG A 28 -5.87 52.17 23.99
C ARG A 28 -5.12 50.85 24.06
N ALA A 29 -4.84 50.37 25.27
CA ALA A 29 -4.27 49.04 25.47
C ALA A 29 -5.30 47.97 25.08
N GLN A 30 -5.03 47.24 24.00
CA GLN A 30 -5.74 46.01 23.67
C GLN A 30 -5.28 44.92 24.66
N ALA A 31 -6.13 44.58 25.63
CA ALA A 31 -5.89 43.41 26.46
C ALA A 31 -6.11 42.14 25.62
N PRO A 32 -5.17 41.17 25.61
CA PRO A 32 -5.39 39.91 24.92
C PRO A 32 -6.45 39.10 25.66
N THR A 33 -7.55 38.78 24.97
CA THR A 33 -8.61 37.92 25.49
C THR A 33 -8.19 36.46 25.47
N ASN A 34 -7.28 36.08 26.37
CA ASN A 34 -7.08 34.68 26.73
C ASN A 34 -8.30 34.21 27.55
N VAL A 35 -9.37 33.87 26.85
CA VAL A 35 -10.44 33.04 27.40
C VAL A 35 -9.84 31.64 27.55
N PRO A 36 -9.72 31.07 28.77
CA PRO A 36 -9.33 29.68 28.91
C PRO A 36 -10.41 28.83 28.24
N SER A 37 -10.03 28.12 27.18
CA SER A 37 -10.92 27.17 26.52
C SER A 37 -11.35 26.12 27.54
N LEU A 38 -12.65 26.07 27.82
CA LEU A 38 -13.24 25.03 28.66
C LEU A 38 -12.87 23.67 28.08
N PRO A 39 -12.40 22.69 28.90
CA PRO A 39 -12.07 21.37 28.41
C PRO A 39 -13.25 20.75 27.67
N SER A 40 -13.03 20.34 26.42
CA SER A 40 -14.00 19.58 25.63
C SER A 40 -14.24 18.23 26.31
N LEU A 41 -15.43 18.04 26.89
CA LEU A 41 -15.89 16.76 27.42
C LEU A 41 -16.21 15.81 26.25
N GLY A 42 -15.15 15.30 25.59
CA GLY A 42 -15.27 14.36 24.48
C GLY A 42 -13.99 14.03 23.69
N ASP A 43 -12.86 14.72 23.91
CA ASP A 43 -11.73 14.68 22.95
C ASP A 43 -10.50 13.85 23.39
N THR A 44 -10.53 13.20 24.55
CA THR A 44 -9.37 12.43 25.07
C THR A 44 -8.98 11.22 24.22
N SER A 45 -9.89 10.73 23.37
CA SER A 45 -9.59 9.65 22.41
C SER A 45 -8.85 10.16 21.16
N ARG A 46 -9.01 11.44 20.79
CA ARG A 46 -8.26 12.04 19.67
C ARG A 46 -6.82 12.39 20.06
N GLU A 47 -6.55 12.65 21.33
CA GLU A 47 -5.20 12.89 21.86
C GLU A 47 -4.37 11.60 21.98
N ALA A 48 -5.00 10.44 22.20
CA ALA A 48 -4.30 9.17 22.47
C ALA A 48 -3.56 8.61 21.24
N LEU A 49 -4.17 8.69 20.05
CA LEU A 49 -3.59 8.25 18.78
C LEU A 49 -4.00 9.22 17.66
N SER A 50 -3.03 9.92 17.08
CA SER A 50 -3.26 10.72 15.88
C SER A 50 -3.23 9.83 14.62
N PRO A 51 -3.88 10.23 13.50
CA PRO A 51 -3.84 9.45 12.26
C PRO A 51 -2.43 9.14 11.74
N ILE A 52 -1.46 10.03 11.98
CA ILE A 52 -0.05 9.83 11.61
C ILE A 52 0.58 8.73 12.46
N ILE A 53 0.26 8.66 13.76
CA ILE A 53 0.74 7.61 14.66
C ILE A 53 0.07 6.28 14.34
N GLU A 54 -1.25 6.26 14.06
CA GLU A 54 -1.94 5.07 13.56
C GLU A 54 -1.31 4.53 12.28
N ARG A 55 -1.00 5.40 11.32
CA ARG A 55 -0.34 5.00 10.08
C ARG A 55 1.04 4.41 10.32
N LYS A 56 1.87 5.06 11.13
CA LYS A 56 3.21 4.56 11.48
C LYS A 56 3.13 3.21 12.20
N LEU A 57 2.18 3.02 13.12
CA LEU A 57 1.98 1.76 13.83
C LEU A 57 1.52 0.64 12.87
N GLY A 58 0.63 0.95 11.92
CA GLY A 58 0.23 0.02 10.87
C GLY A 58 1.41 -0.40 9.97
N GLU A 59 2.26 0.55 9.58
CA GLU A 59 3.48 0.29 8.81
C GLU A 59 4.50 -0.56 9.59
N GLU A 60 4.62 -0.36 10.91
CA GLU A 60 5.44 -1.19 11.79
C GLU A 60 4.91 -2.63 11.88
N ILE A 61 3.60 -2.83 12.09
CA ILE A 61 2.98 -4.16 12.08
C ILE A 61 3.16 -4.84 10.71
N MET A 62 2.98 -4.11 9.61
CA MET A 62 3.08 -4.68 8.26
C MET A 62 4.49 -5.16 7.89
N ARG A 63 5.55 -4.60 8.49
CA ARG A 63 6.93 -5.10 8.32
C ARG A 63 7.05 -6.50 8.90
N ASP A 64 6.60 -6.71 10.13
CA ASP A 64 6.61 -8.00 10.81
C ASP A 64 5.74 -9.04 10.06
N ILE A 65 4.59 -8.62 9.52
CA ILE A 65 3.72 -9.48 8.70
C ILE A 65 4.42 -9.91 7.41
N ARG A 66 5.05 -8.99 6.67
CA ARG A 66 5.70 -9.29 5.38
C ARG A 66 6.85 -10.32 5.51
N PHE A 67 7.53 -10.35 6.65
CA PHE A 67 8.56 -11.37 6.92
C PHE A 67 8.00 -12.73 7.35
N ASN A 68 6.70 -12.82 7.66
CA ASN A 68 6.08 -14.09 7.99
C ASN A 68 5.90 -14.95 6.73
N ARG A 69 6.29 -16.23 6.78
CA ARG A 69 6.17 -17.20 5.68
C ARG A 69 4.73 -17.33 5.13
N ASP A 70 3.75 -17.00 5.95
CA ASP A 70 2.34 -17.09 5.60
C ASP A 70 1.79 -15.80 4.96
N TYR A 71 2.56 -14.73 4.84
CA TYR A 71 2.20 -13.61 3.96
C TYR A 71 2.16 -14.10 2.50
N LEU A 72 1.04 -13.85 1.80
CA LEU A 72 0.86 -14.25 0.41
C LEU A 72 1.29 -13.12 -0.51
N ASP A 73 2.59 -13.07 -0.80
CA ASP A 73 3.20 -12.13 -1.76
C ASP A 73 2.93 -12.54 -3.21
N ASP A 74 1.66 -12.58 -3.58
CA ASP A 74 1.19 -13.00 -4.90
C ASP A 74 0.57 -11.80 -5.64
N PRO A 75 1.22 -11.24 -6.68
CA PRO A 75 0.74 -10.03 -7.33
C PRO A 75 -0.68 -10.13 -7.89
N PRO A 76 -1.13 -11.25 -8.51
CA PRO A 76 -2.53 -11.41 -8.90
C PRO A 76 -3.54 -11.33 -7.73
N ILE A 77 -3.26 -11.95 -6.57
CA ILE A 77 -4.11 -11.83 -5.37
C ILE A 77 -4.07 -10.40 -4.81
N ILE A 78 -2.88 -9.79 -4.71
CA ILE A 78 -2.70 -8.45 -4.16
C ILE A 78 -3.37 -7.39 -5.05
N ASP A 79 -3.12 -7.39 -6.36
CA ASP A 79 -3.73 -6.45 -7.30
C ASP A 79 -5.26 -6.61 -7.32
N TYR A 80 -5.80 -7.84 -7.21
CA TYR A 80 -7.24 -8.08 -7.08
C TYR A 80 -7.83 -7.48 -5.80
N LEU A 81 -7.24 -7.81 -4.65
CA LEU A 81 -7.71 -7.31 -3.35
C LEU A 81 -7.65 -5.78 -3.28
N ASN A 82 -6.59 -5.16 -3.81
CA ASN A 82 -6.47 -3.72 -3.86
C ASN A 82 -7.40 -3.08 -4.90
N ASN A 83 -7.71 -3.73 -6.03
CA ASN A 83 -8.69 -3.21 -6.99
C ASN A 83 -10.11 -3.23 -6.41
N LEU A 84 -10.52 -4.35 -5.81
CA LEU A 84 -11.79 -4.52 -5.10
C LEU A 84 -11.89 -3.51 -3.95
N GLY A 85 -10.88 -3.48 -3.08
CA GLY A 85 -10.83 -2.58 -1.93
C GLY A 85 -10.87 -1.10 -2.32
N ASN A 86 -10.10 -0.68 -3.33
CA ASN A 86 -10.15 0.70 -3.83
C ASN A 86 -11.48 1.05 -4.50
N THR A 87 -12.15 0.10 -5.15
CA THR A 87 -13.52 0.29 -5.68
C THR A 87 -14.50 0.58 -4.55
N LEU A 88 -14.43 -0.18 -3.45
CA LEU A 88 -15.25 0.03 -2.25
C LEU A 88 -14.95 1.39 -1.59
N VAL A 89 -13.67 1.69 -1.34
CA VAL A 89 -13.24 2.95 -0.70
C VAL A 89 -13.60 4.18 -1.55
N THR A 90 -13.44 4.10 -2.88
CA THR A 90 -13.72 5.24 -3.78
C THR A 90 -15.23 5.49 -3.96
N ALA A 91 -16.06 4.45 -3.86
CA ALA A 91 -17.51 4.59 -4.05
C ALA A 91 -18.20 5.47 -3.00
N ARG A 92 -17.55 5.72 -1.84
CA ARG A 92 -18.08 6.60 -0.80
C ARG A 92 -16.95 7.44 -0.17
N PRO A 93 -16.95 8.78 -0.31
CA PRO A 93 -15.90 9.63 0.26
C PRO A 93 -15.64 9.42 1.76
N GLY A 94 -16.69 9.17 2.55
CA GLY A 94 -16.58 8.86 3.99
C GLY A 94 -15.91 7.52 4.33
N ALA A 95 -15.68 6.63 3.35
CA ALA A 95 -14.97 5.37 3.57
C ALA A 95 -13.47 5.55 3.86
N ARG A 96 -12.88 6.71 3.51
CA ARG A 96 -11.52 7.05 3.94
C ARG A 96 -11.44 7.61 5.38
N GLY A 97 -12.57 7.82 6.03
CA GLY A 97 -12.67 8.40 7.37
C GLY A 97 -12.15 9.85 7.46
N GLU A 98 -12.16 10.42 8.67
CA GLU A 98 -11.59 11.75 8.95
C GLU A 98 -10.07 11.82 8.64
N ALA A 99 -9.39 10.68 8.71
CA ALA A 99 -7.96 10.54 8.49
C ALA A 99 -7.53 10.55 7.01
N ASN A 100 -8.47 10.37 6.08
CA ASN A 100 -8.23 10.17 4.65
C ASN A 100 -7.14 9.10 4.35
N TYR A 101 -7.27 7.90 4.94
CA TYR A 101 -6.24 6.86 4.82
C TYR A 101 -6.05 6.31 3.40
N ASP A 102 -4.80 6.05 3.03
CA ASP A 102 -4.41 5.24 1.88
C ASP A 102 -4.45 3.75 2.26
N TYR A 103 -5.46 3.05 1.76
CA TYR A 103 -5.68 1.65 2.09
C TYR A 103 -4.71 0.72 1.35
N PHE A 104 -4.31 -0.37 2.03
CA PHE A 104 -3.58 -1.47 1.41
C PHE A 104 -4.19 -2.80 1.86
N PHE A 105 -4.60 -3.60 0.89
CA PHE A 105 -5.23 -4.90 1.11
C PHE A 105 -4.21 -6.01 0.81
N PHE A 106 -4.14 -7.02 1.67
CA PHE A 106 -3.20 -8.13 1.52
C PHE A 106 -3.81 -9.46 1.94
N ALA A 107 -3.16 -10.56 1.54
CA ALA A 107 -3.61 -11.90 1.88
C ALA A 107 -2.62 -12.62 2.82
N VAL A 108 -3.17 -13.47 3.69
CA VAL A 108 -2.41 -14.35 4.58
C VAL A 108 -2.85 -15.80 4.33
N ARG A 109 -1.90 -16.71 4.29
CA ARG A 109 -2.08 -18.15 4.12
C ARG A 109 -2.55 -18.75 5.42
N ASP A 110 -3.86 -18.94 5.55
CA ASP A 110 -4.45 -19.45 6.77
C ASP A 110 -5.72 -20.26 6.44
N PRO A 111 -5.86 -21.50 6.95
CA PRO A 111 -7.03 -22.35 6.75
C PRO A 111 -8.27 -21.92 7.54
N MET A 112 -8.13 -20.98 8.48
CA MET A 112 -9.21 -20.43 9.29
C MET A 112 -9.87 -19.23 8.59
N LEU A 113 -11.20 -19.23 8.51
CA LEU A 113 -11.97 -18.14 7.92
C LEU A 113 -11.85 -16.87 8.79
N ASN A 114 -11.15 -15.86 8.26
CA ASN A 114 -10.95 -14.57 8.92
C ASN A 114 -10.51 -13.47 7.91
N ALA A 115 -10.68 -12.21 8.31
CA ALA A 115 -10.02 -11.02 7.79
C ALA A 115 -9.86 -10.05 8.98
N PHE A 116 -9.08 -8.99 8.84
CA PHE A 116 -8.86 -8.04 9.92
C PHE A 116 -8.33 -6.69 9.43
N ALA A 117 -8.82 -5.61 10.04
CA ALA A 117 -8.24 -4.29 9.96
C ALA A 117 -7.05 -4.11 10.93
N LEU A 118 -6.02 -3.39 10.47
CA LEU A 118 -4.94 -2.83 11.28
C LEU A 118 -5.04 -1.29 11.28
N PRO A 119 -4.40 -0.59 12.24
CA PRO A 119 -4.29 0.87 12.21
C PRO A 119 -3.76 1.40 10.87
N GLY A 120 -4.22 2.57 10.43
CA GLY A 120 -3.64 3.25 9.27
C GLY A 120 -4.03 2.74 7.88
N GLY A 121 -5.07 1.90 7.77
CA GLY A 121 -5.65 1.50 6.47
C GLY A 121 -5.20 0.16 5.91
N PHE A 122 -4.45 -0.66 6.66
CA PHE A 122 -4.07 -2.00 6.21
C PHE A 122 -5.17 -3.01 6.56
N ILE A 123 -5.59 -3.83 5.58
CA ILE A 123 -6.62 -4.86 5.76
C ILE A 123 -6.09 -6.21 5.26
N GLY A 124 -5.99 -7.18 6.17
CA GLY A 124 -5.57 -8.55 5.88
C GLY A 124 -6.75 -9.49 5.62
N VAL A 125 -6.60 -10.41 4.68
CA VAL A 125 -7.62 -11.42 4.33
C VAL A 125 -7.02 -12.82 4.41
N HIS A 126 -7.62 -13.75 5.14
CA HIS A 126 -7.15 -15.14 5.16
C HIS A 126 -7.52 -15.85 3.86
N SER A 127 -6.65 -16.71 3.34
CA SER A 127 -6.89 -17.48 2.12
C SER A 127 -8.15 -18.35 2.21
N ALA A 128 -8.47 -18.90 3.38
CA ALA A 128 -9.73 -19.61 3.61
C ALA A 128 -10.97 -18.73 3.40
N LEU A 129 -10.93 -17.43 3.66
CA LEU A 129 -12.05 -16.53 3.43
C LEU A 129 -12.30 -16.32 1.94
N LEU A 130 -11.23 -16.10 1.15
CA LEU A 130 -11.31 -16.05 -0.31
C LEU A 130 -11.95 -17.32 -0.88
N LEU A 131 -11.56 -18.48 -0.35
CA LEU A 131 -12.06 -19.78 -0.80
C LEU A 131 -13.51 -20.05 -0.39
N ALA A 132 -13.90 -19.61 0.81
CA ALA A 132 -15.24 -19.79 1.37
C ALA A 132 -16.31 -18.86 0.76
N ALA A 133 -15.94 -17.66 0.31
CA ALA A 133 -16.85 -16.73 -0.36
C ALA A 133 -17.46 -17.36 -1.62
N GLN A 134 -18.80 -17.38 -1.72
CA GLN A 134 -19.50 -17.94 -2.89
C GLN A 134 -19.82 -16.92 -3.98
N SER A 135 -19.71 -15.62 -3.69
CA SER A 135 -19.79 -14.55 -4.68
C SER A 135 -18.81 -13.43 -4.36
N GLU A 136 -18.54 -12.58 -5.35
CA GLU A 136 -17.72 -11.37 -5.16
C GLU A 136 -18.39 -10.42 -4.16
N SER A 137 -19.73 -10.41 -4.12
CA SER A 137 -20.51 -9.60 -3.17
C SER A 137 -20.41 -10.11 -1.72
N GLU A 138 -20.22 -11.41 -1.48
CA GLU A 138 -19.87 -11.92 -0.14
C GLU A 138 -18.50 -11.38 0.30
N LEU A 139 -17.47 -11.48 -0.54
CA LEU A 139 -16.13 -10.96 -0.22
C LEU A 139 -16.14 -9.42 -0.05
N ALA A 140 -16.85 -8.71 -0.92
CA ALA A 140 -17.03 -7.26 -0.83
C ALA A 140 -17.72 -6.84 0.47
N SER A 141 -18.64 -7.66 1.01
CA SER A 141 -19.29 -7.38 2.30
C SER A 141 -18.30 -7.41 3.47
N VAL A 142 -17.36 -8.37 3.46
CA VAL A 142 -16.28 -8.48 4.47
C VAL A 142 -15.36 -7.29 4.39
N LEU A 143 -14.85 -6.99 3.19
CA LEU A 143 -13.94 -5.85 3.02
C LEU A 143 -14.63 -4.52 3.36
N SER A 144 -15.92 -4.38 3.06
CA SER A 144 -16.69 -3.19 3.45
C SER A 144 -16.88 -3.07 4.97
N HIS A 145 -16.99 -4.20 5.69
CA HIS A 145 -17.02 -4.25 7.16
C HIS A 145 -15.68 -3.80 7.76
N GLU A 146 -14.56 -4.33 7.26
CA GLU A 146 -13.21 -3.94 7.69
C GLU A 146 -12.89 -2.48 7.37
N ILE A 147 -13.28 -1.99 6.18
CA ILE A 147 -13.22 -0.56 5.86
C ILE A 147 -14.08 0.26 6.84
N GLY A 148 -15.22 -0.27 7.30
CA GLY A 148 -16.03 0.32 8.35
C GLY A 148 -15.26 0.50 9.68
N HIS A 149 -14.55 -0.53 10.13
CA HIS A 149 -13.70 -0.48 11.33
C HIS A 149 -12.59 0.56 11.24
N VAL A 150 -11.91 0.64 10.09
CA VAL A 150 -10.87 1.65 9.84
C VAL A 150 -11.47 3.06 9.76
N ALA A 151 -12.53 3.25 8.99
CA ALA A 151 -13.14 4.56 8.74
C ALA A 151 -13.70 5.21 10.03
N GLN A 152 -14.25 4.39 10.94
CA GLN A 152 -14.73 4.82 12.25
C GLN A 152 -13.65 4.78 13.35
N ARG A 153 -12.40 4.48 12.98
CA ARG A 153 -11.22 4.43 13.86
C ARG A 153 -11.46 3.60 15.12
N HIS A 154 -12.13 2.45 14.99
CA HIS A 154 -12.54 1.63 16.15
C HIS A 154 -11.35 1.18 17.00
N ILE A 155 -10.23 0.79 16.36
CA ILE A 155 -8.99 0.40 17.05
C ILE A 155 -8.45 1.58 17.89
N ALA A 156 -8.44 2.80 17.33
CA ALA A 156 -7.94 3.97 18.04
C ALA A 156 -8.87 4.44 19.17
N ARG A 157 -10.20 4.34 18.97
CA ARG A 157 -11.20 4.57 20.03
C ARG A 157 -11.02 3.59 21.18
N GLN A 158 -10.91 2.29 20.88
CA GLN A 158 -10.70 1.22 21.87
C GLN A 158 -9.39 1.40 22.65
N LEU A 159 -8.31 1.79 21.98
CA LEU A 159 -7.03 2.13 22.62
C LEU A 159 -7.11 3.40 23.47
N GLY A 160 -7.81 4.44 23.03
CA GLY A 160 -8.01 5.68 23.79
C GLY A 160 -8.90 5.53 25.02
N GLU A 161 -9.85 4.59 25.01
CA GLU A 161 -10.67 4.22 26.18
C GLU A 161 -9.86 3.44 27.22
N GLN A 162 -8.84 2.67 26.79
CA GLN A 162 -7.89 1.96 27.65
C GLN A 162 -6.79 2.90 28.16
N LYS A 163 -7.12 3.73 29.16
CA LYS A 163 -6.24 4.74 29.77
C LYS A 163 -4.78 4.27 30.01
N THR A 164 -3.88 4.72 29.14
CA THR A 164 -2.42 4.95 29.30
C THR A 164 -1.47 3.86 29.80
N ASP A 165 -1.92 2.81 30.50
CA ASP A 165 -1.02 1.79 31.08
C ASP A 165 -0.76 0.59 30.15
N ALA A 166 -1.30 0.61 28.93
CA ALA A 166 -1.22 -0.50 27.98
C ALA A 166 -0.98 -0.07 26.52
N LEU A 167 0.06 0.74 26.25
CA LEU A 167 0.78 0.60 24.98
C LEU A 167 1.63 -0.68 24.99
N ILE A 168 0.96 -1.82 25.19
CA ILE A 168 1.52 -3.12 24.83
C ILE A 168 1.72 -3.05 23.30
N PRO A 169 2.94 -3.32 22.78
CA PRO A 169 3.21 -3.13 21.36
C PRO A 169 2.29 -4.04 20.53
N LEU A 170 1.34 -3.40 19.83
CA LEU A 170 0.34 -4.09 19.00
C LEU A 170 1.01 -4.96 17.93
N ALA A 171 2.18 -4.56 17.44
CA ALA A 171 3.07 -5.37 16.59
C ALA A 171 3.43 -6.72 17.22
N ALA A 172 3.90 -6.75 18.47
CA ALA A 172 4.23 -8.00 19.16
C ALA A 172 3.00 -8.90 19.38
N MET A 173 1.82 -8.30 19.56
CA MET A 173 0.55 -9.03 19.72
C MET A 173 0.07 -9.65 18.41
N VAL A 174 0.11 -8.90 17.31
CA VAL A 174 -0.24 -9.41 15.97
C VAL A 174 0.76 -10.49 15.52
N LEU A 175 2.06 -10.26 15.74
CA LEU A 175 3.10 -11.26 15.48
C LEU A 175 2.90 -12.53 16.31
N ALA A 176 2.60 -12.41 17.62
CA ALA A 176 2.32 -13.55 18.48
C ALA A 176 1.09 -14.35 17.99
N ALA A 177 0.03 -13.68 17.55
CA ALA A 177 -1.15 -14.35 17.00
C ALA A 177 -0.83 -15.13 15.71
N LEU A 178 -0.02 -14.54 14.81
CA LEU A 178 0.41 -15.19 13.57
C LEU A 178 1.40 -16.35 13.79
N VAL A 179 2.23 -16.31 14.84
CA VAL A 179 3.19 -17.38 15.16
C VAL A 179 2.56 -18.50 15.98
N ALA A 180 1.57 -18.21 16.82
CA ALA A 180 0.90 -19.20 17.68
C ALA A 180 0.26 -20.36 16.90
N LYS A 181 -0.14 -20.15 15.63
CA LYS A 181 -0.72 -21.20 14.77
C LYS A 181 0.26 -22.35 14.46
N ASP A 182 1.57 -22.10 14.50
CA ASP A 182 2.62 -23.07 14.17
C ASP A 182 3.05 -23.92 15.39
N SER A 183 2.60 -23.57 16.61
CA SER A 183 2.92 -24.32 17.84
C SER A 183 1.78 -24.26 18.87
N PRO A 184 1.11 -25.40 19.15
CA PRO A 184 0.10 -25.49 20.22
C PRO A 184 0.64 -25.07 21.60
N ASP A 185 1.91 -25.33 21.87
CA ASP A 185 2.58 -24.96 23.13
C ASP A 185 2.83 -23.45 23.21
N ALA A 186 3.16 -22.79 22.09
CA ALA A 186 3.24 -21.32 22.04
C ALA A 186 1.87 -20.67 22.21
N ALA A 187 0.83 -21.22 21.56
CA ALA A 187 -0.56 -20.78 21.75
C ALA A 187 -1.02 -20.91 23.21
N MET A 188 -0.73 -22.05 23.86
CA MET A 188 -0.97 -22.20 25.30
C MET A 188 -0.13 -21.26 26.16
N GLY A 189 1.16 -21.08 25.85
CA GLY A 189 2.04 -20.17 26.60
C GLY A 189 1.54 -18.72 26.59
N VAL A 190 1.10 -18.23 25.43
CA VAL A 190 0.47 -16.91 25.27
C VAL A 190 -0.84 -16.83 26.03
N MET A 191 -1.74 -17.82 25.90
CA MET A 191 -3.04 -17.82 26.61
C MET A 191 -2.90 -17.93 28.13
N MET A 192 -2.02 -18.79 28.64
CA MET A 192 -1.81 -19.01 30.07
C MET A 192 -1.04 -17.87 30.74
N GLY A 193 -0.17 -17.16 30.02
CA GLY A 193 0.59 -16.01 30.53
C GLY A 193 -0.24 -14.73 30.75
N GLY A 194 -1.57 -14.79 30.61
CA GLY A 194 -2.48 -13.64 30.72
C GLY A 194 -2.43 -12.67 29.52
N GLN A 195 -1.32 -12.65 28.78
CA GLN A 195 -1.13 -11.83 27.59
C GLN A 195 -2.11 -12.20 26.46
N GLY A 196 -2.37 -13.49 26.22
CA GLY A 196 -3.34 -13.94 25.22
C GLY A 196 -4.77 -13.49 25.48
N VAL A 197 -5.15 -13.35 26.76
CA VAL A 197 -6.45 -12.77 27.14
C VAL A 197 -6.50 -11.26 26.87
N ALA A 198 -5.37 -10.55 27.00
CA ALA A 198 -5.27 -9.14 26.61
C ALA A 198 -5.33 -8.97 25.09
N ILE A 199 -4.55 -9.78 24.33
CA ILE A 199 -4.58 -9.83 22.86
C ILE A 199 -6.02 -10.04 22.36
N GLN A 200 -6.69 -11.08 22.84
CA GLN A 200 -8.06 -11.37 22.42
C GLN A 200 -9.03 -10.23 22.77
N ARG A 201 -8.94 -9.65 23.98
CA ARG A 201 -9.79 -8.50 24.37
C ARG A 201 -9.54 -7.23 23.54
N GLN A 202 -8.38 -7.13 22.90
CA GLN A 202 -8.00 -5.99 22.05
C GLN A 202 -8.34 -6.22 20.56
N LEU A 203 -8.48 -7.48 20.13
CA LEU A 203 -9.03 -7.87 18.83
C LEU A 203 -10.56 -7.95 18.81
N ASN A 204 -11.20 -8.09 19.99
CA ASN A 204 -12.65 -8.14 20.11
C ASN A 204 -13.25 -6.72 20.12
N PHE A 205 -14.01 -6.37 19.08
CA PHE A 205 -14.75 -5.12 19.04
C PHE A 205 -16.03 -5.17 19.90
N GLY A 206 -16.42 -4.02 20.46
CA GLY A 206 -17.68 -3.87 21.17
C GLY A 206 -18.89 -4.01 20.26
N ARG A 207 -20.05 -4.43 20.80
CA ARG A 207 -21.27 -4.65 19.99
C ARG A 207 -21.73 -3.40 19.23
N GLU A 208 -21.53 -2.20 19.78
CA GLU A 208 -21.82 -0.96 19.07
C GLU A 208 -20.89 -0.73 17.87
N ALA A 209 -19.59 -0.99 18.03
CA ALA A 209 -18.62 -0.89 16.94
C ALA A 209 -18.93 -1.90 15.81
N GLU A 210 -19.33 -3.13 16.16
CA GLU A 210 -19.78 -4.13 15.17
C GLU A 210 -21.04 -3.66 14.40
N ARG A 211 -22.06 -3.11 15.09
CA ARG A 211 -23.23 -2.53 14.41
C ARG A 211 -22.88 -1.31 13.57
N GLU A 212 -21.92 -0.50 14.01
CA GLU A 212 -21.45 0.68 13.30
C GLU A 212 -20.72 0.27 12.00
N ALA A 213 -19.81 -0.71 12.09
CA ALA A 213 -19.12 -1.31 10.95
C ALA A 213 -20.08 -2.00 9.97
N ASP A 214 -21.04 -2.80 10.46
CA ASP A 214 -22.11 -3.42 9.65
C ASP A 214 -22.83 -2.38 8.79
N ARG A 215 -23.24 -1.26 9.40
CA ARG A 215 -24.01 -0.20 8.76
C ARG A 215 -23.19 0.60 7.75
N VAL A 216 -21.95 0.94 8.12
CA VAL A 216 -21.02 1.65 7.24
C VAL A 216 -20.65 0.77 6.04
N GLY A 217 -20.35 -0.51 6.29
CA GLY A 217 -20.03 -1.51 5.27
C GLY A 217 -21.19 -1.78 4.31
N PHE A 218 -22.41 -1.96 4.82
CA PHE A 218 -23.62 -2.06 4.00
C PHE A 218 -23.77 -0.88 3.03
N GLN A 219 -23.56 0.34 3.54
CA GLN A 219 -23.65 1.58 2.75
C GLN A 219 -22.50 1.70 1.73
N ILE A 220 -21.28 1.25 2.05
CA ILE A 220 -20.13 1.21 1.12
C ILE A 220 -20.41 0.22 -0.01
N MET A 221 -20.77 -1.01 0.33
CA MET A 221 -21.08 -2.09 -0.62
C MET A 221 -22.23 -1.68 -1.57
N GLY A 222 -23.29 -1.07 -1.02
CA GLY A 222 -24.40 -0.53 -1.80
C GLY A 222 -24.02 0.66 -2.69
N ALA A 223 -23.13 1.55 -2.24
CA ALA A 223 -22.62 2.64 -3.08
C ALA A 223 -21.74 2.12 -4.23
N ALA A 224 -20.92 1.10 -3.98
CA ALA A 224 -20.04 0.46 -4.95
C ALA A 224 -20.76 -0.49 -5.94
N GLY A 225 -22.10 -0.61 -5.85
CA GLY A 225 -22.89 -1.40 -6.80
C GLY A 225 -22.80 -2.92 -6.61
N TYR A 226 -22.36 -3.40 -5.46
CA TYR A 226 -22.39 -4.82 -5.08
C TYR A 226 -23.77 -5.23 -4.57
N GLU A 227 -24.06 -6.54 -4.58
CA GLU A 227 -25.33 -7.06 -4.08
C GLU A 227 -25.33 -7.05 -2.54
N THR A 228 -26.18 -6.23 -1.93
CA THR A 228 -26.17 -6.04 -0.48
C THR A 228 -26.65 -7.27 0.33
N SER A 229 -27.35 -8.22 -0.32
CA SER A 229 -27.67 -9.53 0.24
C SER A 229 -26.43 -10.36 0.59
N GLY A 230 -25.29 -10.11 -0.07
CA GLY A 230 -24.03 -10.82 0.17
C GLY A 230 -23.57 -10.77 1.63
N MET A 231 -23.84 -9.67 2.34
CA MET A 231 -23.54 -9.55 3.77
C MET A 231 -24.34 -10.54 4.63
N VAL A 232 -25.64 -10.73 4.33
CA VAL A 232 -26.47 -11.71 5.05
C VAL A 232 -26.09 -13.14 4.68
N ALA A 233 -25.80 -13.40 3.40
CA ALA A 233 -25.34 -14.70 2.93
C ALA A 233 -24.03 -15.11 3.63
N PHE A 234 -23.07 -14.19 3.71
CA PHE A 234 -21.80 -14.40 4.40
C PHE A 234 -21.98 -14.58 5.93
N PHE A 235 -22.80 -13.77 6.58
CA PHE A 235 -23.12 -13.93 8.01
C PHE A 235 -23.76 -15.30 8.30
N GLN A 236 -24.71 -15.75 7.47
CA GLN A 236 -25.33 -17.08 7.60
C GLN A 236 -24.31 -18.21 7.34
N ARG A 237 -23.41 -18.05 6.37
CA ARG A 237 -22.31 -18.97 6.09
C ARG A 237 -21.40 -19.16 7.30
N MET A 238 -20.97 -18.07 7.93
CA MET A 238 -20.15 -18.12 9.14
C MET A 238 -20.91 -18.78 10.30
N GLN A 239 -22.17 -18.38 10.54
CA GLN A 239 -22.99 -18.98 11.59
C GLN A 239 -23.12 -20.50 11.40
N ASN A 240 -23.29 -20.97 10.16
CA ASN A 240 -23.38 -22.39 9.84
C ASN A 240 -22.04 -23.12 9.96
N ALA A 241 -20.91 -22.47 9.64
CA ALA A 241 -19.58 -23.03 9.89
C ALA A 241 -19.36 -23.32 11.38
N THR A 242 -19.75 -22.40 12.29
CA THR A 242 -19.72 -22.64 13.75
C THR A 242 -20.68 -23.74 14.25
N LYS A 243 -21.64 -24.21 13.47
CA LYS A 243 -22.46 -25.37 13.85
C LYS A 243 -21.77 -26.70 13.55
N MET A 244 -20.72 -26.69 12.73
CA MET A 244 -19.95 -27.88 12.34
C MET A 244 -18.58 -27.96 12.99
N TYR A 245 -18.04 -26.84 13.48
CA TYR A 245 -16.78 -26.77 14.24
C TYR A 245 -17.04 -26.27 15.66
N ASP A 246 -16.45 -26.92 16.65
CA ASP A 246 -16.66 -26.56 18.06
C ASP A 246 -16.03 -25.20 18.40
N THR A 247 -16.89 -24.16 18.36
CA THR A 247 -16.80 -22.84 19.01
C THR A 247 -15.53 -21.99 18.78
N SER A 248 -14.60 -22.41 17.91
CA SER A 248 -13.22 -21.86 17.82
C SER A 248 -12.87 -21.20 16.48
N MET A 249 -13.83 -20.51 15.84
CA MET A 249 -13.58 -19.74 14.61
C MET A 249 -13.01 -18.33 14.93
N PRO A 250 -11.80 -17.96 14.48
CA PRO A 250 -11.14 -16.69 14.86
C PRO A 250 -11.98 -15.45 14.55
N TRP A 251 -12.61 -15.39 13.37
CA TRP A 251 -13.50 -14.29 13.00
C TRP A 251 -14.64 -14.06 14.00
N LEU A 252 -15.21 -15.13 14.56
CA LEU A 252 -16.31 -14.99 15.53
C LEU A 252 -15.81 -14.69 16.95
N MET A 253 -14.51 -14.80 17.19
CA MET A 253 -13.89 -14.25 18.39
C MET A 253 -13.71 -12.74 18.26
N SER A 254 -13.11 -12.24 17.17
CA SER A 254 -12.90 -10.78 16.92
C SER A 254 -14.21 -10.02 16.61
N HIS A 255 -15.10 -10.63 15.83
CA HIS A 255 -16.37 -10.07 15.35
C HIS A 255 -17.58 -10.94 15.77
N PRO A 256 -18.05 -10.84 17.03
CA PRO A 256 -19.17 -11.65 17.53
C PRO A 256 -20.47 -11.43 16.72
N LEU A 257 -20.85 -12.44 15.94
CA LEU A 257 -22.07 -12.39 15.12
C LEU A 257 -23.30 -12.75 15.96
N THR A 258 -24.31 -11.87 15.95
CA THR A 258 -25.58 -12.07 16.65
C THR A 258 -26.75 -12.13 15.66
N THR A 259 -27.85 -12.77 16.07
CA THR A 259 -29.12 -12.75 15.32
C THR A 259 -29.67 -11.33 15.13
N GLU A 260 -29.39 -10.43 16.08
CA GLU A 260 -29.72 -9.01 16.02
C GLU A 260 -29.04 -8.30 14.82
N ARG A 261 -27.73 -8.51 14.63
CA ARG A 261 -26.97 -7.92 13.49
C ARG A 261 -27.52 -8.38 12.14
N ILE A 262 -27.79 -9.68 12.02
CA ILE A 262 -28.41 -10.26 10.81
C ILE A 262 -29.77 -9.59 10.56
N ALA A 263 -30.58 -9.35 11.61
CA ALA A 263 -31.88 -8.71 11.48
C ALA A 263 -31.82 -7.21 11.11
N ASP A 264 -30.85 -6.44 11.64
CA ASP A 264 -30.63 -5.03 11.27
C ASP A 264 -30.24 -4.91 9.78
N ILE A 265 -29.34 -5.76 9.28
CA ILE A 265 -28.97 -5.77 7.86
C ILE A 265 -30.12 -6.27 6.98
N GLN A 266 -30.86 -7.32 7.39
CA GLN A 266 -32.06 -7.77 6.67
C GLN A 266 -33.14 -6.69 6.57
N ALA A 267 -33.29 -5.84 7.59
CA ALA A 267 -34.19 -4.69 7.53
C ALA A 267 -33.71 -3.67 6.48
N ARG A 268 -32.43 -3.33 6.45
CA ARG A 268 -31.83 -2.40 5.49
C ARG A 268 -31.90 -2.89 4.05
N ILE A 269 -31.74 -4.19 3.82
CA ILE A 269 -31.88 -4.79 2.47
C ILE A 269 -33.29 -4.54 1.91
N ARG A 270 -34.34 -4.59 2.75
CA ARG A 270 -35.73 -4.32 2.31
C ARG A 270 -35.98 -2.86 1.92
N GLU A 271 -35.17 -1.93 2.42
CA GLU A 271 -35.24 -0.50 2.11
C GLU A 271 -34.30 -0.09 0.97
N ALA A 272 -33.34 -0.93 0.62
CA ALA A 272 -32.36 -0.69 -0.45
C ALA A 272 -32.85 -1.20 -1.81
N PRO A 273 -32.47 -0.53 -2.92
CA PRO A 273 -32.76 -1.05 -4.26
C PRO A 273 -31.95 -2.33 -4.50
N TYR A 274 -32.64 -3.43 -4.81
CA TYR A 274 -31.99 -4.67 -5.22
C TYR A 274 -31.17 -4.45 -6.50
N ARG A 275 -29.95 -4.96 -6.52
CA ARG A 275 -29.05 -4.94 -7.68
C ARG A 275 -28.45 -6.33 -7.86
N GLN A 276 -28.87 -7.02 -8.90
CA GLN A 276 -28.19 -8.24 -9.33
C GLN A 276 -26.87 -7.85 -9.98
N ARG A 277 -25.75 -8.34 -9.42
CA ARG A 277 -24.41 -8.21 -10.00
C ARG A 277 -23.96 -9.58 -10.49
N VAL A 278 -23.32 -9.62 -11.66
CA VAL A 278 -22.54 -10.78 -12.10
C VAL A 278 -21.15 -10.63 -11.51
N ASP A 279 -20.67 -11.64 -10.80
CA ASP A 279 -19.31 -11.66 -10.26
C ASP A 279 -18.28 -11.56 -11.39
N ALA A 280 -17.23 -10.76 -11.16
CA ALA A 280 -16.16 -10.58 -12.14
C ALA A 280 -15.31 -11.85 -12.29
N LEU A 281 -14.72 -12.08 -13.47
CA LEU A 281 -13.96 -13.30 -13.76
C LEU A 281 -12.70 -13.45 -12.87
N ASP A 282 -12.05 -12.34 -12.56
CA ASP A 282 -10.86 -12.28 -11.70
C ASP A 282 -11.13 -12.83 -10.29
N PHE A 283 -12.30 -12.59 -9.70
CA PHE A 283 -12.71 -13.25 -8.45
C PHE A 283 -12.54 -14.78 -8.52
N PHE A 284 -12.97 -15.42 -9.61
CA PHE A 284 -12.84 -16.87 -9.77
C PHE A 284 -11.38 -17.28 -10.05
N LEU A 285 -10.65 -16.55 -10.91
CA LEU A 285 -9.24 -16.85 -11.21
C LEU A 285 -8.36 -16.76 -9.94
N VAL A 286 -8.54 -15.70 -9.16
CA VAL A 286 -7.79 -15.41 -7.94
C VAL A 286 -8.13 -16.42 -6.85
N ARG A 287 -9.38 -16.89 -6.75
CA ARG A 287 -9.75 -18.01 -5.86
C ARG A 287 -9.09 -19.32 -6.26
N SER A 288 -8.98 -19.62 -7.56
CA SER A 288 -8.21 -20.78 -8.01
C SER A 288 -6.73 -20.68 -7.66
N ARG A 289 -6.12 -19.49 -7.79
CA ARG A 289 -4.73 -19.26 -7.40
C ARG A 289 -4.51 -19.40 -5.89
N ALA A 290 -5.37 -18.76 -5.09
CA ALA A 290 -5.35 -18.86 -3.63
C ALA A 290 -5.55 -20.30 -3.13
N ARG A 291 -6.29 -21.15 -3.84
CA ARG A 291 -6.47 -22.57 -3.50
C ARG A 291 -5.15 -23.35 -3.56
N VAL A 292 -4.37 -23.15 -4.63
CA VAL A 292 -3.07 -23.81 -4.80
C VAL A 292 -2.05 -23.28 -3.78
N LEU A 293 -2.10 -21.98 -3.47
CA LEU A 293 -1.19 -21.37 -2.47
C LEU A 293 -1.56 -21.69 -1.02
N GLN A 294 -2.80 -22.10 -0.71
CA GLN A 294 -3.22 -22.42 0.66
C GLN A 294 -2.49 -23.64 1.22
N ASP A 295 -2.38 -24.72 0.45
CA ASP A 295 -1.65 -25.94 0.83
C ASP A 295 -0.79 -26.42 -0.36
N GLN A 296 0.49 -26.06 -0.31
CA GLN A 296 1.50 -26.42 -1.31
C GLN A 296 2.09 -27.83 -1.10
N SER A 297 1.53 -28.64 -0.19
CA SER A 297 1.95 -30.04 -0.04
C SER A 297 1.44 -30.90 -1.20
N THR A 298 2.06 -32.07 -1.40
CA THR A 298 1.57 -33.08 -2.37
C THR A 298 0.09 -33.42 -2.18
N LYS A 299 -0.40 -33.39 -0.93
CA LYS A 299 -1.82 -33.62 -0.61
C LYS A 299 -2.69 -32.43 -1.03
N GLY A 300 -2.32 -31.20 -0.67
CA GLY A 300 -3.03 -29.98 -1.07
C GLY A 300 -3.10 -29.80 -2.58
N TYR A 301 -2.02 -30.13 -3.28
CA TYR A 301 -1.98 -30.19 -4.74
C TYR A 301 -2.91 -31.25 -5.34
N ALA A 302 -2.99 -32.46 -4.76
CA ALA A 302 -3.94 -33.47 -5.22
C ALA A 302 -5.41 -33.05 -4.99
N GLN A 303 -5.71 -32.46 -3.83
CA GLN A 303 -7.04 -31.92 -3.51
C GLN A 303 -7.43 -30.73 -4.40
N SER A 304 -6.47 -29.87 -4.74
CA SER A 304 -6.67 -28.77 -5.68
C SER A 304 -6.97 -29.29 -7.09
N GLU A 305 -6.26 -30.32 -7.53
CA GLU A 305 -6.50 -30.97 -8.82
C GLU A 305 -7.91 -31.58 -8.92
N GLU A 306 -8.35 -32.31 -7.89
CA GLU A 306 -9.70 -32.86 -7.81
C GLU A 306 -10.76 -31.75 -7.81
N PHE A 307 -10.54 -30.68 -7.02
CA PHE A 307 -11.43 -29.53 -7.00
C PHE A 307 -11.58 -28.89 -8.39
N PHE A 308 -10.48 -28.64 -9.11
CA PHE A 308 -10.55 -28.03 -10.45
C PHE A 308 -11.20 -28.94 -11.48
N ARG A 309 -11.00 -30.26 -11.40
CA ARG A 309 -11.72 -31.24 -12.25
C ARG A 309 -13.24 -31.17 -12.02
N ASN A 310 -13.67 -31.09 -10.76
CA ASN A 310 -15.08 -30.92 -10.41
C ASN A 310 -15.63 -29.53 -10.78
N GLN A 311 -14.80 -28.48 -10.68
CA GLN A 311 -15.15 -27.10 -11.07
C GLN A 311 -15.40 -26.99 -12.58
N MET A 312 -14.54 -27.62 -13.40
CA MET A 312 -14.71 -27.70 -14.86
C MET A 312 -15.90 -28.55 -15.31
N ALA A 313 -16.48 -29.38 -14.44
CA ALA A 313 -17.69 -30.14 -14.75
C ALA A 313 -18.98 -29.30 -14.59
N GLN A 314 -18.89 -28.08 -14.04
CA GLN A 314 -20.01 -27.15 -13.92
C GLN A 314 -20.36 -26.50 -15.26
N GLN A 315 -21.62 -26.07 -15.43
CA GLN A 315 -22.08 -25.44 -16.67
C GLN A 315 -21.74 -23.94 -16.79
N SER A 316 -21.07 -23.37 -15.79
CA SER A 316 -20.68 -21.95 -15.78
C SER A 316 -19.35 -21.72 -16.50
N ARG A 317 -19.34 -20.76 -17.44
CA ARG A 317 -18.14 -20.33 -18.16
C ARG A 317 -17.03 -19.84 -17.22
N HIS A 318 -17.39 -19.12 -16.16
CA HIS A 318 -16.44 -18.60 -15.16
C HIS A 318 -15.78 -19.75 -14.38
N GLU A 319 -16.57 -20.75 -13.98
CA GLU A 319 -16.09 -21.94 -13.26
C GLU A 319 -15.19 -22.82 -14.14
N ILE A 320 -15.55 -23.02 -15.41
CA ILE A 320 -14.70 -23.74 -16.38
C ILE A 320 -13.37 -23.00 -16.59
N ALA A 321 -13.41 -21.68 -16.84
CA ALA A 321 -12.20 -20.87 -17.03
C ALA A 321 -11.30 -20.87 -15.78
N ALA A 322 -11.89 -20.74 -14.59
CA ALA A 322 -11.17 -20.73 -13.33
C ALA A 322 -10.61 -22.11 -12.95
N GLY A 323 -11.30 -23.20 -13.29
CA GLY A 323 -10.78 -24.56 -13.14
C GLY A 323 -9.61 -24.83 -14.10
N GLN A 324 -9.71 -24.39 -15.36
CA GLN A 324 -8.61 -24.47 -16.33
C GLN A 324 -7.40 -23.64 -15.90
N TYR A 325 -7.63 -22.41 -15.42
CA TYR A 325 -6.58 -21.55 -14.87
C TYR A 325 -5.95 -22.14 -13.60
N GLY A 326 -6.75 -22.72 -12.71
CA GLY A 326 -6.27 -23.44 -11.53
C GLY A 326 -5.39 -24.63 -11.88
N MET A 327 -5.77 -25.41 -12.90
CA MET A 327 -4.92 -26.48 -13.44
C MET A 327 -3.62 -25.94 -14.07
N ALA A 328 -3.65 -24.77 -14.72
CA ALA A 328 -2.46 -24.14 -15.27
C ALA A 328 -1.47 -23.73 -14.19
N PHE A 329 -1.95 -23.04 -13.16
CA PHE A 329 -1.12 -22.62 -12.03
C PHE A 329 -0.65 -23.81 -11.19
N LEU A 330 -1.47 -24.84 -11.00
CA LEU A 330 -1.06 -26.08 -10.33
C LEU A 330 0.03 -26.84 -11.10
N ALA A 331 -0.01 -26.85 -12.43
CA ALA A 331 1.04 -27.44 -13.26
C ALA A 331 2.35 -26.61 -13.17
N LEU A 332 2.24 -25.28 -13.16
CA LEU A 332 3.38 -24.38 -12.95
C LEU A 332 4.07 -24.64 -11.59
N GLN A 333 3.28 -24.74 -10.52
CA GLN A 333 3.77 -25.07 -9.17
C GLN A 333 4.33 -26.51 -9.01
N ARG A 334 4.34 -27.29 -10.10
CA ARG A 334 4.95 -28.63 -10.23
C ARG A 334 6.06 -28.66 -11.30
N ASP A 335 6.53 -27.50 -11.75
CA ASP A 335 7.50 -27.30 -12.86
C ASP A 335 7.07 -27.88 -14.22
N ASP A 336 5.79 -28.24 -14.41
CA ASP A 336 5.26 -28.68 -15.70
C ASP A 336 4.85 -27.48 -16.55
N TYR A 337 5.84 -26.72 -17.05
CA TYR A 337 5.61 -25.53 -17.87
C TYR A 337 4.81 -25.81 -19.14
N LYS A 338 4.90 -27.02 -19.70
CA LYS A 338 4.14 -27.43 -20.90
C LYS A 338 2.68 -27.68 -20.57
N GLY A 339 2.39 -28.39 -19.48
CA GLY A 339 1.04 -28.56 -18.96
C GLY A 339 0.44 -27.22 -18.53
N ALA A 340 1.22 -26.36 -17.87
CA ALA A 340 0.83 -25.02 -17.46
C ALA A 340 0.38 -24.16 -18.64
N GLN A 341 1.21 -24.03 -19.69
CA GLN A 341 0.84 -23.29 -20.90
C GLN A 341 -0.40 -23.90 -21.57
N SER A 342 -0.46 -25.24 -21.72
CA SER A 342 -1.62 -25.92 -22.33
C SER A 342 -2.94 -25.68 -21.59
N TRP A 343 -2.91 -25.59 -20.26
CA TRP A 343 -4.09 -25.27 -19.45
C TRP A 343 -4.42 -23.77 -19.47
N LEU A 344 -3.41 -22.89 -19.51
CA LEU A 344 -3.61 -21.44 -19.63
C LEU A 344 -4.23 -21.07 -20.99
N ASP A 345 -3.80 -21.73 -22.07
CA ASP A 345 -4.36 -21.55 -23.42
C ASP A 345 -5.83 -21.98 -23.46
N LYS A 346 -6.19 -23.10 -22.82
CA LYS A 346 -7.59 -23.52 -22.66
C LYS A 346 -8.41 -22.48 -21.89
N ALA A 347 -7.87 -21.95 -20.79
CA ALA A 347 -8.52 -20.89 -20.01
C ALA A 347 -8.77 -19.64 -20.87
N ARG A 348 -7.76 -19.18 -21.62
CA ARG A 348 -7.87 -18.05 -22.56
C ARG A 348 -8.95 -18.30 -23.62
N VAL A 349 -8.95 -19.45 -24.28
CA VAL A 349 -9.99 -19.82 -25.27
C VAL A 349 -11.39 -19.82 -24.65
N THR A 350 -11.55 -20.31 -23.42
CA THR A 350 -12.84 -20.25 -22.70
C THR A 350 -13.27 -18.80 -22.41
N VAL A 351 -12.32 -17.94 -22.05
CA VAL A 351 -12.50 -16.49 -21.70
C VAL A 351 -12.68 -15.59 -22.93
N GLU A 352 -12.24 -16.03 -24.11
CA GLU A 352 -12.43 -15.32 -25.38
C GLU A 352 -13.67 -15.80 -26.15
N ARG A 353 -14.16 -17.03 -25.89
CA ARG A 353 -15.32 -17.61 -26.60
C ARG A 353 -16.56 -16.69 -26.51
N PRO A 354 -17.12 -16.21 -27.64
CA PRO A 354 -18.26 -15.31 -27.61
C PRO A 354 -19.48 -15.97 -26.92
N PRO A 355 -20.34 -15.17 -26.25
CA PRO A 355 -21.57 -15.68 -25.66
C PRO A 355 -22.45 -16.36 -26.73
N ALA A 356 -23.22 -17.37 -26.32
CA ALA A 356 -24.08 -18.11 -27.24
C ALA A 356 -25.08 -17.17 -27.94
N PRO A 357 -25.43 -17.38 -29.21
CA PRO A 357 -26.42 -16.56 -29.91
C PRO A 357 -27.74 -16.49 -29.13
N GLY A 358 -28.19 -15.28 -28.81
CA GLY A 358 -29.39 -15.04 -27.99
C GLY A 358 -29.17 -15.01 -26.47
N ALA A 359 -27.96 -15.26 -25.97
CA ALA A 359 -27.65 -15.04 -24.55
C ALA A 359 -27.58 -13.54 -24.24
N PHE A 360 -28.31 -13.10 -23.20
CA PHE A 360 -28.16 -11.76 -22.65
C PHE A 360 -26.77 -11.61 -22.02
N SER A 361 -25.86 -10.95 -22.73
CA SER A 361 -24.62 -10.43 -22.16
C SER A 361 -24.90 -9.07 -21.53
N SER A 362 -25.11 -9.03 -20.21
CA SER A 362 -24.76 -7.81 -19.46
C SER A 362 -23.26 -7.52 -19.70
N PRO A 363 -22.84 -6.24 -19.78
CA PRO A 363 -21.42 -5.91 -19.79
C PRO A 363 -20.76 -6.54 -18.57
N LEU A 364 -19.80 -7.46 -18.79
CA LEU A 364 -18.99 -7.99 -17.70
C LEU A 364 -18.27 -6.82 -17.02
N PRO A 365 -18.15 -6.81 -15.67
CA PRO A 365 -17.34 -5.81 -14.99
C PRO A 365 -15.93 -5.77 -15.60
N LYS A 366 -15.39 -4.56 -15.82
CA LYS A 366 -13.99 -4.40 -16.22
C LYS A 366 -13.09 -4.71 -15.02
N GLY A 367 -12.78 -6.00 -14.85
CA GLY A 367 -11.84 -6.50 -13.86
C GLY A 367 -10.42 -6.63 -14.40
N ILE A 368 -9.54 -7.24 -13.60
CA ILE A 368 -8.12 -7.49 -13.92
C ILE A 368 -7.87 -8.88 -14.53
N ALA A 369 -8.91 -9.62 -14.93
CA ALA A 369 -8.79 -11.01 -15.36
C ALA A 369 -7.81 -11.21 -16.53
N GLU A 370 -7.75 -10.27 -17.48
CA GLU A 370 -6.80 -10.35 -18.59
C GLU A 370 -5.35 -10.13 -18.14
N SER A 371 -5.10 -9.27 -17.14
CA SER A 371 -3.76 -9.07 -16.59
C SER A 371 -3.33 -10.22 -15.67
N VAL A 372 -4.27 -10.89 -14.99
CA VAL A 372 -4.00 -12.16 -14.28
C VAL A 372 -3.55 -13.26 -15.25
N LEU A 373 -4.24 -13.41 -16.39
CA LEU A 373 -3.86 -14.37 -17.44
C LEU A 373 -2.55 -13.99 -18.15
N ALA A 374 -2.25 -12.70 -18.28
CA ALA A 374 -0.97 -12.21 -18.81
C ALA A 374 0.17 -12.45 -17.81
N TYR A 375 -0.02 -12.14 -16.54
CA TYR A 375 0.94 -12.38 -15.46
C TYR A 375 1.37 -13.85 -15.43
N THR A 376 0.44 -14.80 -15.35
CA THR A 376 0.77 -16.23 -15.33
C THR A 376 1.40 -16.72 -16.65
N SER A 377 1.12 -16.07 -17.77
CA SER A 377 1.78 -16.37 -19.05
C SER A 377 3.26 -15.95 -19.06
N LEU A 378 3.58 -14.84 -18.39
CA LEU A 378 4.96 -14.41 -18.16
C LEU A 378 5.65 -15.32 -17.15
N GLU A 379 5.01 -15.59 -16.01
CA GLU A 379 5.47 -16.48 -14.94
C GLU A 379 5.96 -17.84 -15.49
N ILE A 380 5.13 -18.51 -16.30
CA ILE A 380 5.46 -19.79 -16.98
C ILE A 380 6.74 -19.70 -17.85
N LYS A 381 7.05 -18.53 -18.42
CA LYS A 381 8.22 -18.34 -19.30
C LYS A 381 9.45 -17.87 -18.54
N VAL A 382 9.26 -17.00 -17.54
CA VAL A 382 10.30 -16.41 -16.70
C VAL A 382 10.94 -17.46 -15.78
N ASP A 383 10.17 -18.45 -15.33
CA ASP A 383 10.68 -19.59 -14.54
C ASP A 383 11.56 -20.54 -15.37
N GLN A 384 11.46 -20.53 -16.70
CA GLN A 384 12.29 -21.33 -17.61
C GLN A 384 13.67 -20.70 -17.86
N GLU A 385 14.38 -20.32 -16.79
CA GLU A 385 15.67 -19.59 -16.81
C GLU A 385 16.75 -20.20 -17.73
N LYS A 386 16.69 -21.52 -17.93
CA LYS A 386 17.65 -22.29 -18.75
C LYS A 386 17.33 -22.26 -20.25
N ASN A 387 16.28 -21.57 -20.68
CA ASN A 387 15.82 -21.52 -22.07
C ASN A 387 15.83 -20.07 -22.61
N PRO A 388 16.93 -19.64 -23.28
CA PRO A 388 17.05 -18.28 -23.80
C PRO A 388 15.99 -17.87 -24.83
N GLU A 389 15.44 -18.83 -25.59
CA GLU A 389 14.38 -18.55 -26.57
C GLU A 389 13.06 -18.18 -25.87
N VAL A 390 12.70 -18.92 -24.81
CA VAL A 390 11.52 -18.65 -24.00
C VAL A 390 11.67 -17.34 -23.22
N LEU A 391 12.87 -17.02 -22.71
CA LEU A 391 13.14 -15.72 -22.08
C LEU A 391 13.06 -14.56 -23.08
N ALA A 392 13.51 -14.74 -24.32
CA ALA A 392 13.35 -13.74 -25.37
C ALA A 392 11.85 -13.49 -25.70
N GLN A 393 11.03 -14.55 -25.71
CA GLN A 393 9.57 -14.43 -25.83
C GLN A 393 8.95 -13.72 -24.60
N ALA A 394 9.39 -14.04 -23.39
CA ALA A 394 8.94 -13.40 -22.15
C ALA A 394 9.20 -11.89 -22.14
N ILE A 395 10.35 -11.43 -22.64
CA ILE A 395 10.66 -9.99 -22.76
C ILE A 395 9.66 -9.29 -23.71
N VAL A 396 9.38 -9.89 -24.88
CA VAL A 396 8.46 -9.30 -25.87
C VAL A 396 7.02 -9.29 -25.36
N GLU A 397 6.57 -10.38 -24.73
CA GLU A 397 5.24 -10.44 -24.12
C GLU A 397 5.13 -9.48 -22.92
N GLY A 398 6.20 -9.35 -22.12
CA GLY A 398 6.23 -8.48 -20.94
C GLY A 398 6.15 -6.99 -21.30
N GLU A 399 6.86 -6.57 -22.35
CA GLU A 399 6.77 -5.21 -22.90
C GLU A 399 5.35 -4.89 -23.38
N GLN A 400 4.74 -5.80 -24.14
CA GLN A 400 3.35 -5.66 -24.63
C GLN A 400 2.33 -5.68 -23.48
N ALA A 401 2.52 -6.54 -22.49
CA ALA A 401 1.65 -6.64 -21.33
C ALA A 401 1.76 -5.38 -20.45
N HIS A 402 2.96 -4.86 -20.21
CA HIS A 402 3.15 -3.61 -19.45
C HIS A 402 2.54 -2.41 -20.20
N ALA A 403 2.71 -2.33 -21.53
CA ALA A 403 2.07 -1.29 -22.34
C ALA A 403 0.53 -1.34 -22.30
N ARG A 404 -0.06 -2.55 -22.20
CA ARG A 404 -1.52 -2.76 -22.09
C ARG A 404 -2.04 -2.55 -20.65
N TYR A 405 -1.24 -2.85 -19.64
CA TYR A 405 -1.61 -2.79 -18.22
C TYR A 405 -0.58 -2.01 -17.38
N PRO A 406 -0.34 -0.71 -17.66
CA PRO A 406 0.75 0.06 -17.04
C PRO A 406 0.59 0.30 -15.54
N LEU A 407 -0.56 -0.05 -14.95
CA LEU A 407 -0.85 0.03 -13.51
C LEU A 407 -0.75 -1.33 -12.79
N SER A 408 -0.56 -2.45 -13.49
CA SER A 408 -0.35 -3.75 -12.82
C SER A 408 1.12 -3.91 -12.43
N ARG A 409 1.36 -3.93 -11.12
CA ARG A 409 2.71 -3.99 -10.54
C ARG A 409 3.34 -5.35 -10.77
N GLY A 410 2.54 -6.42 -10.65
CA GLY A 410 2.99 -7.78 -10.98
C GLY A 410 3.50 -7.91 -12.41
N ILE A 411 2.88 -7.24 -13.40
CA ILE A 411 3.36 -7.26 -14.78
C ILE A 411 4.66 -6.46 -14.95
N ALA A 412 4.81 -5.34 -14.25
CA ALA A 412 6.08 -4.61 -14.20
C ALA A 412 7.21 -5.47 -13.60
N TRP A 413 6.94 -6.20 -12.51
CA TRP A 413 7.91 -7.11 -11.88
C TRP A 413 8.32 -8.24 -12.85
N GLN A 414 7.34 -8.92 -13.45
CA GLN A 414 7.59 -10.00 -14.42
C GLN A 414 8.37 -9.52 -15.66
N TYR A 415 8.09 -8.31 -16.16
CA TYR A 415 8.86 -7.74 -17.28
C TYR A 415 10.30 -7.41 -16.88
N ALA A 416 10.52 -6.85 -15.68
CA ALA A 416 11.86 -6.59 -15.17
C ALA A 416 12.66 -7.89 -14.97
N ASP A 417 12.06 -8.92 -14.38
CA ASP A 417 12.71 -10.22 -14.19
C ASP A 417 13.01 -10.92 -15.53
N ALA A 418 12.09 -10.86 -16.50
CA ALA A 418 12.33 -11.32 -17.87
C ALA A 418 13.54 -10.62 -18.52
N LEU A 419 13.71 -9.30 -18.33
CA LEU A 419 14.88 -8.56 -18.81
C LEU A 419 16.18 -8.99 -18.11
N ILE A 420 16.15 -9.22 -16.79
CA ILE A 420 17.31 -9.64 -15.99
C ILE A 420 17.76 -11.06 -16.38
N LYS A 421 16.83 -12.01 -16.39
CA LYS A 421 17.07 -13.42 -16.73
C LYS A 421 17.43 -13.59 -18.21
N GLY A 422 16.74 -12.86 -19.09
CA GLY A 422 17.00 -12.85 -20.54
C GLY A 422 18.25 -12.05 -20.98
N GLY A 423 19.12 -11.66 -20.04
CA GLY A 423 20.44 -11.10 -20.36
C GLY A 423 20.43 -9.64 -20.85
N LYS A 424 19.45 -8.83 -20.44
CA LYS A 424 19.33 -7.39 -20.76
C LYS A 424 19.34 -6.51 -19.49
N PRO A 425 20.30 -6.64 -18.56
CA PRO A 425 20.25 -5.96 -17.27
C PRO A 425 20.32 -4.42 -17.38
N GLU A 426 20.93 -3.85 -18.43
CA GLU A 426 20.93 -2.40 -18.67
C GLU A 426 19.54 -1.86 -19.03
N GLN A 427 18.69 -2.70 -19.64
CA GLN A 427 17.29 -2.35 -19.93
C GLN A 427 16.46 -2.45 -18.66
N ALA A 428 16.69 -3.51 -17.87
CA ALA A 428 16.08 -3.66 -16.54
C ALA A 428 16.44 -2.50 -15.61
N GLU A 429 17.71 -2.08 -15.53
CA GLU A 429 18.16 -0.93 -14.74
C GLU A 429 17.37 0.34 -15.07
N ARG A 430 17.24 0.68 -16.37
CA ARG A 430 16.49 1.88 -16.78
C ARG A 430 15.02 1.78 -16.40
N PHE A 431 14.39 0.66 -16.75
CA PHE A 431 12.97 0.42 -16.44
C PHE A 431 12.68 0.48 -14.94
N LEU A 432 13.46 -0.23 -14.12
CA LEU A 432 13.28 -0.28 -12.67
C LEU A 432 13.52 1.08 -12.01
N ARG A 433 14.50 1.86 -12.45
CA ARG A 433 14.73 3.22 -11.93
C ARG A 433 13.58 4.18 -12.24
N ASP A 434 12.83 3.96 -13.32
CA ASP A 434 11.59 4.70 -13.60
C ASP A 434 10.43 4.18 -12.73
N GLN A 435 10.25 2.86 -12.59
CA GLN A 435 9.22 2.29 -11.72
C GLN A 435 9.39 2.69 -10.24
N ILE A 436 10.61 2.68 -9.72
CA ILE A 436 10.93 3.06 -8.33
C ILE A 436 10.57 4.54 -8.05
N GLN A 437 10.62 5.44 -9.04
CA GLN A 437 10.22 6.83 -8.84
C GLN A 437 8.71 6.96 -8.56
N GLN A 438 7.90 6.07 -9.15
CA GLN A 438 6.45 5.98 -9.01
C GLN A 438 6.05 5.16 -7.77
N TYR A 439 6.70 4.02 -7.53
CA TYR A 439 6.38 3.06 -6.47
C TYR A 439 7.50 2.98 -5.41
N ARG A 440 7.79 4.13 -4.77
CA ARG A 440 8.95 4.31 -3.86
C ARG A 440 8.96 3.43 -2.61
N SER A 441 7.82 2.87 -2.24
CA SER A 441 7.62 2.05 -1.04
C SER A 441 7.63 0.54 -1.31
N GLU A 442 8.08 0.13 -2.50
CA GLU A 442 8.00 -1.25 -3.00
C GLU A 442 9.41 -1.90 -2.97
N PRO A 443 9.74 -2.73 -1.95
CA PRO A 443 11.07 -3.33 -1.82
C PRO A 443 11.39 -4.30 -2.96
N GLU A 444 10.39 -4.94 -3.56
CA GLU A 444 10.54 -5.94 -4.60
C GLU A 444 11.19 -5.33 -5.88
N LEU A 445 10.92 -4.05 -6.17
CA LEU A 445 11.58 -3.30 -7.24
C LEU A 445 13.06 -3.02 -6.93
N GLN A 446 13.43 -2.81 -5.67
CA GLN A 446 14.81 -2.60 -5.23
C GLN A 446 15.61 -3.91 -5.30
N ASP A 447 14.99 -5.05 -4.94
CA ASP A 447 15.60 -6.37 -5.07
C ASP A 447 15.84 -6.75 -6.54
N LEU A 448 14.89 -6.48 -7.44
CA LEU A 448 15.10 -6.63 -8.89
C LEU A 448 16.20 -5.70 -9.40
N LEU A 449 16.30 -4.46 -8.90
CA LEU A 449 17.35 -3.53 -9.29
C LEU A 449 18.73 -4.00 -8.81
N ALA A 450 18.81 -4.55 -7.59
CA ALA A 450 20.02 -5.19 -7.07
C ALA A 450 20.44 -6.39 -7.93
N GLN A 451 19.50 -7.21 -8.38
CA GLN A 451 19.78 -8.33 -9.29
C GLN A 451 20.29 -7.85 -10.65
N ALA A 452 19.70 -6.80 -11.23
CA ALA A 452 20.20 -6.17 -12.45
C ALA A 452 21.64 -5.66 -12.27
N TYR A 453 21.94 -4.96 -11.17
CA TYR A 453 23.29 -4.51 -10.85
C TYR A 453 24.29 -5.66 -10.65
N SER A 454 23.84 -6.76 -10.02
CA SER A 454 24.65 -7.96 -9.86
C SER A 454 25.04 -8.59 -11.21
N LYS A 455 24.09 -8.70 -12.16
CA LYS A 455 24.37 -9.18 -13.53
C LYS A 455 25.36 -8.29 -14.29
N MET A 456 25.45 -7.01 -13.95
CA MET A 456 26.38 -6.04 -14.55
C MET A 456 27.73 -5.95 -13.82
N GLY A 457 27.92 -6.65 -12.70
CA GLY A 457 29.11 -6.52 -11.85
C GLY A 457 29.24 -5.19 -11.09
N LYS A 458 28.14 -4.44 -10.95
CA LYS A 458 28.07 -3.16 -10.21
C LYS A 458 27.84 -3.42 -8.71
N ILE A 459 28.88 -3.87 -8.01
CA ILE A 459 28.84 -4.32 -6.61
C ILE A 459 28.37 -3.21 -5.65
N ALA A 460 28.87 -1.98 -5.81
CA ALA A 460 28.47 -0.84 -4.98
C ALA A 460 26.96 -0.59 -5.06
N LEU A 461 26.44 -0.50 -6.28
CA LEU A 461 25.04 -0.20 -6.56
C LEU A 461 24.11 -1.37 -6.21
N GLN A 462 24.56 -2.62 -6.40
CA GLN A 462 23.86 -3.81 -5.91
C GLN A 462 23.60 -3.71 -4.40
N HIS A 463 24.64 -3.44 -3.61
CA HIS A 463 24.51 -3.35 -2.16
C HIS A 463 23.71 -2.12 -1.71
N ILE A 464 23.78 -0.98 -2.42
CA ILE A 464 22.91 0.18 -2.15
C ILE A 464 21.43 -0.18 -2.39
N ALA A 465 21.10 -0.86 -3.49
CA ALA A 465 19.72 -1.27 -3.78
C ALA A 465 19.18 -2.29 -2.75
N LEU A 466 19.98 -3.30 -2.35
CA LEU A 466 19.62 -4.21 -1.26
C LEU A 466 19.43 -3.47 0.07
N ALA A 467 20.23 -2.42 0.33
CA ALA A 467 20.07 -1.63 1.53
C ALA A 467 18.74 -0.88 1.57
N GLU A 468 18.31 -0.29 0.44
CA GLU A 468 16.99 0.35 0.30
C GLU A 468 15.85 -0.68 0.48
N SER A 469 15.96 -1.87 -0.13
CA SER A 469 15.00 -2.97 0.06
C SER A 469 14.82 -3.33 1.54
N TYR A 470 15.92 -3.64 2.23
CA TYR A 470 15.87 -3.96 3.66
C TYR A 470 15.36 -2.79 4.51
N ALA A 471 15.66 -1.53 4.15
CA ALA A 471 15.14 -0.37 4.87
C ALA A 471 13.63 -0.21 4.69
N LEU A 472 13.09 -0.46 3.48
CA LEU A 472 11.64 -0.47 3.20
C LEU A 472 10.92 -1.59 3.97
N LEU A 473 11.51 -2.78 4.03
CA LEU A 473 11.05 -3.90 4.85
C LEU A 473 11.25 -3.67 6.36
N GLY A 474 11.90 -2.58 6.78
CA GLY A 474 12.13 -2.23 8.20
C GLY A 474 13.37 -2.88 8.83
N GLY A 475 14.08 -3.75 8.11
CA GLY A 475 15.35 -4.37 8.46
C GLY A 475 16.52 -3.39 8.52
N THR A 476 16.41 -2.35 9.34
CA THR A 476 17.33 -1.21 9.42
C THR A 476 18.79 -1.64 9.69
N MET A 477 19.00 -2.72 10.45
CA MET A 477 20.34 -3.29 10.67
C MET A 477 20.91 -3.93 9.40
N ALA A 478 20.14 -4.80 8.74
CA ALA A 478 20.55 -5.41 7.49
C ALA A 478 20.81 -4.35 6.41
N ALA A 479 20.01 -3.29 6.36
CA ALA A 479 20.24 -2.15 5.48
C ALA A 479 21.60 -1.45 5.74
N LEU A 480 21.92 -1.18 7.01
CA LEU A 480 23.22 -0.60 7.38
C LEU A 480 24.40 -1.55 7.06
N ASP A 481 24.23 -2.85 7.25
CA ASP A 481 25.25 -3.85 6.90
C ASP A 481 25.49 -3.90 5.38
N GLN A 482 24.44 -3.82 4.56
CA GLN A 482 24.56 -3.69 3.10
C GLN A 482 25.28 -2.39 2.70
N LEU A 483 24.98 -1.25 3.34
CA LEU A 483 25.73 0.00 3.09
C LEU A 483 27.22 -0.12 3.43
N GLN A 484 27.59 -0.89 4.46
CA GLN A 484 29.00 -1.16 4.76
C GLN A 484 29.68 -2.06 3.70
N LEU A 485 28.94 -2.98 3.08
CA LEU A 485 29.44 -3.77 1.95
C LEU A 485 29.63 -2.89 0.70
N ALA A 486 28.65 -2.03 0.39
CA ALA A 486 28.76 -1.03 -0.67
C ALA A 486 29.95 -0.09 -0.48
N ARG A 487 30.20 0.37 0.76
CA ARG A 487 31.33 1.26 1.08
C ARG A 487 32.70 0.62 0.82
N LYS A 488 32.80 -0.70 1.01
CA LYS A 488 34.03 -1.50 0.88
C LYS A 488 34.29 -1.99 -0.53
N SER A 489 33.35 -1.86 -1.46
CA SER A 489 33.53 -2.33 -2.83
C SER A 489 34.46 -1.40 -3.62
N SER A 490 35.26 -1.98 -4.51
CA SER A 490 36.28 -1.24 -5.27
C SER A 490 35.72 -0.37 -6.40
N ASP A 491 34.43 -0.53 -6.71
CA ASP A 491 33.71 0.18 -7.78
C ASP A 491 32.87 1.38 -7.27
N ALA A 492 32.80 1.61 -5.95
CA ALA A 492 32.05 2.72 -5.37
C ALA A 492 32.71 4.07 -5.70
N SER A 493 32.08 4.89 -6.58
CA SER A 493 32.59 6.22 -6.89
C SER A 493 32.30 7.22 -5.77
N PHE A 494 32.82 8.44 -5.91
CA PHE A 494 32.51 9.55 -4.99
C PHE A 494 31.00 9.80 -4.84
N TYR A 495 30.20 9.56 -5.89
CA TYR A 495 28.75 9.71 -5.82
C TYR A 495 28.09 8.62 -4.96
N GLU A 496 28.42 7.35 -5.18
CA GLU A 496 27.92 6.25 -4.34
C GLU A 496 28.34 6.42 -2.87
N GLN A 497 29.59 6.82 -2.61
CA GLN A 497 30.07 7.11 -1.26
C GLN A 497 29.24 8.21 -0.57
N ALA A 498 28.86 9.28 -1.29
CA ALA A 498 27.99 10.33 -0.77
C ALA A 498 26.55 9.85 -0.49
N VAL A 499 26.01 8.96 -1.33
CA VAL A 499 24.69 8.33 -1.12
C VAL A 499 24.72 7.42 0.12
N ILE A 500 25.76 6.59 0.26
CA ILE A 500 26.00 5.72 1.41
C ILE A 500 26.05 6.55 2.70
N ASP A 501 26.86 7.62 2.72
CA ASP A 501 26.97 8.55 3.85
C ASP A 501 25.62 9.17 4.26
N ALA A 502 24.80 9.56 3.28
CA ALA A 502 23.49 10.17 3.54
C ALA A 502 22.50 9.15 4.14
N ARG A 503 22.40 7.96 3.56
CA ARG A 503 21.50 6.90 4.04
C ARG A 503 21.92 6.33 5.39
N GLU A 504 23.22 6.14 5.61
CA GLU A 504 23.74 5.68 6.90
C GLU A 504 23.35 6.65 8.04
N ARG A 505 23.48 7.97 7.82
CA ARG A 505 23.05 8.99 8.80
C ARG A 505 21.54 8.98 9.04
N GLU A 506 20.74 8.88 7.98
CA GLU A 506 19.27 8.81 8.05
C GLU A 506 18.79 7.60 8.87
N TRP A 507 19.32 6.42 8.57
CA TRP A 507 18.86 5.17 9.18
C TRP A 507 19.44 4.95 10.58
N GLN A 508 20.64 5.44 10.87
CA GLN A 508 21.13 5.54 12.25
C GLN A 508 20.28 6.49 13.10
N ALA A 509 19.77 7.60 12.54
CA ALA A 509 18.85 8.48 13.26
C ALA A 509 17.52 7.79 13.56
N LYS A 510 16.87 7.18 12.55
CA LYS A 510 15.66 6.37 12.72
C LYS A 510 15.83 5.24 13.76
N ARG A 511 17.00 4.59 13.79
CA ARG A 511 17.33 3.57 14.79
C ARG A 511 17.41 4.15 16.21
N ARG A 512 18.06 5.30 16.42
CA ARG A 512 18.12 5.95 17.74
C ARG A 512 16.73 6.34 18.25
N GLU A 513 15.90 6.89 17.36
CA GLU A 513 14.49 7.19 17.66
C GLU A 513 13.71 5.93 18.08
N ALA A 514 13.83 4.83 17.32
CA ALA A 514 13.16 3.56 17.63
C ALA A 514 13.63 2.91 18.94
N MET A 515 14.91 3.07 19.31
CA MET A 515 15.47 2.59 20.57
C MET A 515 15.08 3.46 21.79
N GLY A 516 14.33 4.54 21.60
CA GLY A 516 13.98 5.48 22.66
C GLY A 516 15.15 6.34 23.14
N GLU A 517 16.30 6.30 22.45
CA GLU A 517 17.44 7.18 22.70
C GLU A 517 17.11 8.59 22.20
N LYS A 518 16.31 9.34 22.98
CA LYS A 518 16.15 10.78 22.79
C LYS A 518 17.53 11.42 22.83
N GLY A 519 17.99 11.89 21.67
CA GLY A 519 19.25 12.58 21.54
C GLY A 519 19.34 13.73 22.53
N LYS A 520 20.38 13.71 23.37
CA LYS A 520 20.89 14.94 23.97
C LYS A 520 21.56 15.73 22.85
N ASP A 521 20.76 16.36 22.01
CA ASP A 521 21.26 17.28 20.99
C ASP A 521 21.97 18.42 21.71
N LYS A 522 23.31 18.38 21.63
CA LYS A 522 24.15 19.51 21.95
C LYS A 522 23.95 20.56 20.88
N ASP A 523 23.01 21.46 21.14
CA ASP A 523 23.14 22.90 20.87
C ASP A 523 23.87 23.25 19.56
N PHE A 524 23.24 22.93 18.42
CA PHE A 524 23.66 23.49 17.14
C PHE A 524 23.16 24.93 17.04
N GLY A 525 23.97 25.84 17.57
CA GLY A 525 23.74 27.27 17.55
C GLY A 525 23.43 27.80 16.14
N SER A 526 22.49 28.74 16.07
CA SER A 526 21.98 29.34 14.83
C SER A 526 23.09 29.97 13.98
N ALA A 527 23.45 29.31 12.87
CA ALA A 527 24.24 29.92 11.81
C ALA A 527 23.37 30.91 11.01
N SER A 528 23.22 32.13 11.52
CA SER A 528 22.45 33.19 10.86
C SER A 528 23.09 33.59 9.52
N PHE A 529 22.41 33.27 8.42
CA PHE A 529 22.85 33.58 7.07
C PHE A 529 22.68 35.08 6.79
N ARG A 530 23.76 35.86 6.92
CA ARG A 530 23.75 37.29 6.54
C ARG A 530 24.08 37.45 5.06
N VAL A 531 23.04 37.68 4.26
CA VAL A 531 23.18 38.23 2.90
C VAL A 531 23.69 39.67 3.01
N SER A 532 24.89 39.96 2.48
CA SER A 532 25.36 41.33 2.32
C SER A 532 24.87 41.90 0.98
N ALA A 533 23.83 42.75 1.06
CA ALA A 533 23.50 43.63 -0.06
C ALA A 533 24.61 44.67 -0.23
N GLY A 534 25.17 44.78 -1.42
CA GLY A 534 26.19 45.78 -1.72
C GLY A 534 25.58 47.17 -1.91
N THR A 535 26.21 48.18 -1.32
CA THR A 535 26.00 49.58 -1.72
C THR A 535 27.32 50.36 -1.67
N THR A 536 27.45 51.30 -2.59
CA THR A 536 28.64 52.08 -2.93
C THR A 536 28.92 53.22 -1.94
N GLY A 537 30.17 53.69 -1.87
CA GLY A 537 30.44 55.08 -1.41
C GLY A 537 31.78 55.36 -0.71
N ALA A 538 32.80 55.70 -1.50
CA ALA A 538 33.86 56.70 -1.27
C ALA A 538 34.52 56.94 0.12
N GLY A 539 35.86 57.13 0.11
CA GLY A 539 36.47 58.25 0.87
C GLY A 539 37.71 57.97 1.75
N SER A 540 38.91 58.10 1.15
CA SER A 540 40.15 58.68 1.72
C SER A 540 40.66 58.35 3.15
N GLY A 541 41.96 58.05 3.27
CA GLY A 541 42.73 58.23 4.51
C GLY A 541 44.02 57.41 4.58
N ALA A 542 45.17 58.07 4.70
CA ALA A 542 46.49 57.42 4.71
C ALA A 542 46.99 57.07 6.13
N GLY A 543 47.90 56.09 6.24
CA GLY A 543 48.64 55.77 7.46
C GLY A 543 49.67 54.67 7.23
N ALA A 544 50.96 54.95 7.46
CA ALA A 544 52.08 54.05 7.11
C ALA A 544 52.49 53.11 8.26
N GLY A 545 53.12 51.98 7.91
CA GLY A 545 53.76 51.05 8.85
C GLY A 545 54.74 50.11 8.13
N THR A 546 56.00 50.05 8.58
CA THR A 546 57.16 49.46 7.87
C THR A 546 57.63 48.12 8.45
N GLY A 547 58.23 47.25 7.62
CA GLY A 547 59.06 46.09 8.06
C GLY A 547 58.98 44.88 7.11
N THR A 548 59.75 44.79 6.02
CA THR A 548 61.13 44.23 5.88
C THR A 548 61.25 42.69 5.95
N GLY A 549 61.75 42.07 4.87
CA GLY A 549 62.12 40.64 4.77
C GLY A 549 61.51 39.95 3.54
N ALA A 550 62.00 40.17 2.31
CA ALA A 550 63.02 39.35 1.63
C ALA A 550 62.70 37.84 1.56
N ALA A 551 62.79 37.10 0.45
CA ALA A 551 62.90 37.35 -1.00
C ALA A 551 63.25 35.98 -1.66
N LYS A 552 62.78 35.72 -2.89
CA LYS A 552 63.42 34.83 -3.90
C LYS A 552 63.44 33.30 -3.63
N ASP A 553 63.47 32.41 -4.64
CA ASP A 553 63.52 32.54 -6.11
C ASP A 553 62.61 31.48 -6.79
N ASP A 554 62.14 31.78 -8.00
CA ASP A 554 61.61 30.84 -9.01
C ASP A 554 62.31 31.14 -10.35
N PRO A 555 62.92 30.16 -11.04
CA PRO A 555 63.51 30.41 -12.36
C PRO A 555 63.19 29.37 -13.46
N PHE A 556 62.51 29.87 -14.51
CA PHE A 556 62.41 29.36 -15.91
C PHE A 556 61.44 28.19 -16.21
N GLY A 557 60.64 28.22 -17.30
CA GLY A 557 60.39 29.34 -18.24
C GLY A 557 59.74 28.96 -19.58
N ARG A 558 58.62 29.63 -19.90
CA ARG A 558 58.07 30.05 -21.23
C ARG A 558 58.01 29.07 -22.43
N ASN A 559 56.80 28.90 -22.97
CA ASN A 559 56.32 29.32 -24.32
C ASN A 559 54.97 28.61 -24.60
N GLY A 560 53.94 29.15 -25.26
CA GLY A 560 53.77 30.46 -25.89
C GLY A 560 53.46 30.37 -27.39
N ASN A 561 52.19 30.17 -27.78
CA ASN A 561 51.66 30.79 -29.01
C ASN A 561 50.13 30.79 -29.17
N LYS A 562 49.65 31.69 -30.04
CA LYS A 562 48.24 32.02 -30.35
C LYS A 562 47.63 31.13 -31.44
N ALA A 563 46.29 31.05 -31.48
CA ALA A 563 45.53 31.12 -32.73
C ALA A 563 44.07 31.59 -32.48
N GLU A 564 43.66 32.70 -33.08
CA GLU A 564 42.26 33.12 -33.23
C GLU A 564 41.63 32.47 -34.47
N ARG A 565 40.32 32.17 -34.43
CA ARG A 565 39.35 32.60 -35.48
C ARG A 565 37.88 32.31 -35.17
N ASP A 566 37.14 33.39 -34.99
CA ASP A 566 35.78 33.77 -35.45
C ASP A 566 34.75 32.75 -35.99
N CYS A 567 33.51 32.96 -35.53
CA CYS A 567 32.21 33.00 -36.25
C CYS A 567 31.81 31.84 -37.20
N ALA A 568 30.58 31.32 -37.19
CA ALA A 568 29.33 32.08 -37.27
C ALA A 568 28.06 31.25 -36.87
N ASP A 569 26.90 31.91 -36.94
CA ASP A 569 25.56 31.51 -36.49
C ASP A 569 24.68 30.91 -37.64
N VAL A 570 23.38 30.67 -37.36
CA VAL A 570 22.22 30.54 -38.30
C VAL A 570 21.66 29.13 -38.60
N THR A 571 20.68 28.75 -37.78
CA THR A 571 19.35 28.09 -38.03
C THR A 571 19.09 27.13 -39.24
N ARG A 572 18.50 25.95 -38.91
CA ARG A 572 17.27 25.27 -39.46
C ARG A 572 16.90 25.41 -40.97
N PRO A 573 16.44 24.33 -41.66
CA PRO A 573 15.04 23.85 -41.47
C PRO A 573 14.78 22.34 -41.67
N ALA A 574 13.52 21.92 -41.51
CA ALA A 574 12.99 20.57 -41.77
C ALA A 574 12.09 20.56 -43.02
N TRP A 575 11.97 19.41 -43.71
CA TRP A 575 10.98 19.17 -44.79
C TRP A 575 10.57 17.69 -44.90
N GLU A 576 9.34 17.46 -45.40
CA GLU A 576 8.64 16.17 -45.52
C GLU A 576 8.88 15.43 -46.88
N PRO A 577 8.44 14.17 -47.04
CA PRO A 577 8.88 13.28 -48.14
C PRO A 577 7.97 13.29 -49.40
N SER A 578 8.55 12.84 -50.53
CA SER A 578 7.85 12.57 -51.80
C SER A 578 8.21 11.18 -52.35
N GLY A 579 7.26 10.46 -52.96
CA GLY A 579 7.46 9.07 -53.42
C GLY A 579 7.08 8.75 -54.88
N SER A 580 6.80 7.46 -55.14
CA SER A 580 6.43 6.83 -56.45
C SER A 580 7.62 6.60 -57.41
N ARG A 581 7.70 5.57 -58.29
CA ARG A 581 6.82 4.47 -58.78
C ARG A 581 7.64 3.14 -58.85
N SER A 582 7.19 1.93 -59.22
CA SER A 582 6.11 1.47 -60.12
C SER A 582 5.67 -0.01 -59.91
N ASP A 583 4.44 -0.29 -60.35
CA ASP A 583 3.62 -1.53 -60.36
C ASP A 583 4.00 -2.48 -61.58
N PRO A 584 3.30 -3.59 -62.01
CA PRO A 584 1.89 -4.00 -61.76
C PRO A 584 1.46 -5.52 -61.74
N LEU A 585 0.13 -5.71 -61.58
CA LEU A 585 -0.76 -6.87 -61.94
C LEU A 585 -1.05 -7.92 -60.82
N GLN A 586 -2.29 -8.41 -60.57
CA GLN A 586 -3.61 -8.21 -61.24
C GLN A 586 -4.83 -8.64 -60.35
N ARG A 587 -5.93 -7.86 -60.36
CA ARG A 587 -7.40 -8.23 -60.31
C ARG A 587 -7.91 -9.19 -59.18
N ARG A 588 -9.07 -8.99 -58.51
CA ARG A 588 -10.42 -8.52 -58.94
C ARG A 588 -11.32 -8.21 -57.70
N ASP A 589 -12.10 -7.13 -57.73
CA ASP A 589 -13.33 -6.94 -56.90
C ASP A 589 -14.60 -7.33 -57.68
N PRO A 590 -15.80 -7.40 -57.03
CA PRO A 590 -16.72 -6.26 -57.13
C PRO A 590 -17.65 -5.96 -55.91
N PHE A 591 -17.82 -4.67 -55.62
CA PHE A 591 -19.06 -3.95 -55.24
C PHE A 591 -19.97 -4.45 -54.07
N SER A 592 -20.21 -3.55 -53.10
CA SER A 592 -21.42 -2.68 -53.13
C SER A 592 -21.28 -1.49 -52.18
N ALA A 593 -21.99 -0.39 -52.45
CA ALA A 593 -21.88 0.87 -51.72
C ALA A 593 -23.21 1.25 -51.06
N THR A 594 -23.16 1.88 -49.87
CA THR A 594 -24.26 2.75 -49.43
C THR A 594 -23.71 3.93 -48.62
N ALA A 595 -23.97 5.15 -49.08
CA ALA A 595 -23.73 6.37 -48.31
C ALA A 595 -25.06 6.89 -47.74
N ARG A 596 -25.04 7.47 -46.52
CA ARG A 596 -25.89 8.62 -46.18
C ARG A 596 -25.49 9.36 -44.89
N ASN A 597 -25.04 10.60 -45.11
CA ASN A 597 -25.30 11.84 -44.39
C ASN A 597 -25.21 11.95 -42.86
N CYS A 598 -24.46 12.99 -42.46
CA CYS A 598 -24.53 13.67 -41.17
C CYS A 598 -25.92 14.26 -40.86
N ARG A 599 -26.26 14.28 -39.58
CA ARG A 599 -26.68 15.50 -38.87
C ARG A 599 -26.14 15.47 -37.45
#